data_AF-T0CIH2-F1
#
_entry.id   AF-T0CIH2-F1
#
_cell.length_a   1.000
_cell.length_b   1.000
_cell.length_c   1.000
_cell.angle_alpha   90.00
_cell.angle_beta   90.00
_cell.angle_gamma   90.00
#
_symmetry.space_group_name_H-M   'P 1'
#
loop_
_entity.id
_entity.type
_entity.pdbx_description
1 polymer ?
#
loop_
_entity_poly.entity_id
_entity_poly.type
_entity_poly.pdbx_seq_one_letter_code
_entity_poly.pdbx_strand_id
1 'polypeptide(L)'
;MKTIFKTLIFVSAISTFANSSNSTFIVTSDLKLGAIIGFSDSSFNYNQDDTIRSRQFCYVGEVNQVCNQIYQAANDMNGRYYQGSHDRIEILSCVESLTTDEYSNDEVFVEYNLSDDYGSDFSVTRNIGPCVSI
;
A
#
# COMPACT_ATOMS: atom_id res chain seq x y z
N MET A 1 59.10 24.23 16.62
CA MET A 1 57.96 23.87 17.50
C MET A 1 56.76 24.67 17.01
N LYS A 2 55.81 24.10 16.24
CA LYS A 2 54.58 23.38 16.70
C LYS A 2 53.88 24.21 17.80
N THR A 3 52.64 24.71 17.67
CA THR A 3 51.39 24.14 17.11
C THR A 3 50.32 25.27 17.10
N ILE A 4 49.72 25.63 15.95
CA ILE A 4 48.33 25.31 15.54
C ILE A 4 47.27 25.42 16.66
N PHE A 5 46.42 26.45 16.59
CA PHE A 5 45.09 26.45 17.21
C PHE A 5 44.06 27.04 16.22
N LYS A 6 43.58 26.18 15.31
CA LYS A 6 42.30 26.38 14.62
C LYS A 6 41.32 25.42 15.28
N THR A 7 40.56 25.90 16.26
CA THR A 7 39.45 25.12 16.83
C THR A 7 38.20 25.46 16.06
N LEU A 8 37.95 24.70 15.00
CA LEU A 8 36.67 24.61 14.32
C LEU A 8 35.75 23.81 15.25
N ILE A 9 34.81 24.47 15.93
CA ILE A 9 33.75 23.76 16.65
C ILE A 9 32.67 23.43 15.63
N PHE A 10 32.76 22.24 15.04
CA PHE A 10 31.67 21.59 14.32
C PHE A 10 30.68 21.06 15.38
N VAL A 11 29.66 21.85 15.72
CA VAL A 11 28.58 21.37 16.59
C VAL A 11 27.68 20.44 15.79
N SER A 12 27.88 19.15 16.08
CA SER A 12 26.93 18.04 16.02
C SER A 12 25.94 17.99 14.87
N ALA A 13 26.32 17.16 13.93
CA ALA A 13 25.47 16.42 13.01
C ALA A 13 24.30 15.70 13.72
N ILE A 14 23.16 15.73 13.04
CA ILE A 14 22.18 14.62 12.94
C ILE A 14 21.38 14.33 14.21
N SER A 15 20.31 15.11 14.41
CA SER A 15 19.05 14.53 14.89
C SER A 15 18.50 13.64 13.76
N THR A 16 18.97 12.39 13.72
CA THR A 16 18.25 11.32 13.03
C THR A 16 16.93 11.22 13.77
N PHE A 17 15.84 11.66 13.12
CA PHE A 17 14.52 11.27 13.54
C PHE A 17 14.52 9.75 13.61
N ALA A 18 14.42 9.20 14.82
CA ALA A 18 14.03 7.83 15.02
C ALA A 18 12.59 7.71 14.53
N ASN A 19 12.40 7.64 13.22
CA ASN A 19 11.20 7.08 12.64
C ASN A 19 11.23 5.61 13.05
N SER A 20 10.52 5.29 14.12
CA SER A 20 10.17 3.93 14.49
C SER A 20 9.66 3.26 13.22
N SER A 21 10.46 2.36 12.64
CA SER A 21 10.04 1.56 11.49
C SER A 21 9.07 0.49 11.98
N ASN A 22 7.90 0.89 12.46
CA ASN A 22 6.75 0.03 12.34
C ASN A 22 6.40 0.07 10.86
N SER A 23 7.08 -0.77 10.09
CA SER A 23 6.83 -0.89 8.66
C SER A 23 5.47 -1.52 8.49
N THR A 24 4.42 -0.71 8.35
CA THR A 24 3.16 -1.22 7.82
C THR A 24 3.40 -1.70 6.39
N PHE A 25 2.77 -2.79 5.97
CA PHE A 25 2.70 -3.14 4.56
C PHE A 25 1.43 -3.92 4.25
N ILE A 26 0.94 -3.74 3.03
CA ILE A 26 -0.17 -4.52 2.48
C ILE A 26 0.40 -5.76 1.83
N VAL A 27 -0.21 -6.91 2.07
CA VAL A 27 0.06 -8.15 1.36
C VAL A 27 -1.09 -8.40 0.41
N THR A 28 -0.78 -8.47 -0.89
CA THR A 28 -1.73 -8.92 -1.91
C THR A 28 -1.38 -10.35 -2.27
N SER A 29 -2.37 -11.24 -2.41
CA SER A 29 -2.10 -12.61 -2.85
C SER A 29 -3.17 -13.16 -3.79
N ASP A 30 -2.74 -13.99 -4.74
CA ASP A 30 -3.62 -14.84 -5.55
C ASP A 30 -2.95 -16.17 -5.90
N LEU A 31 -3.74 -17.14 -6.41
CA LEU A 31 -3.27 -18.50 -6.72
C LEU A 31 -2.18 -18.57 -7.81
N LYS A 32 -2.03 -17.55 -8.65
CA LYS A 32 -1.03 -17.55 -9.75
C LYS A 32 0.21 -16.73 -9.43
N LEU A 33 0.07 -15.62 -8.72
CA LEU A 33 1.16 -14.71 -8.35
C LEU A 33 1.80 -15.03 -6.99
N GLY A 34 1.11 -15.81 -6.15
CA GLY A 34 1.52 -16.01 -4.76
C GLY A 34 1.32 -14.74 -3.93
N ALA A 35 2.01 -14.63 -2.80
CA ALA A 35 1.97 -13.44 -1.96
C ALA A 35 3.01 -12.41 -2.42
N ILE A 36 2.57 -11.17 -2.61
CA ILE A 36 3.41 -10.02 -2.93
C ILE A 36 3.20 -8.93 -1.88
N ILE A 37 4.25 -8.15 -1.64
CA ILE A 37 4.19 -6.96 -0.78
C ILE A 37 3.78 -5.77 -1.65
N GLY A 38 2.77 -5.04 -1.19
CA GLY A 38 2.18 -3.88 -1.85
C GLY A 38 0.72 -4.10 -2.20
N PHE A 39 -0.01 -2.99 -2.33
CA PHE A 39 -1.36 -3.00 -2.87
C PHE A 39 -1.27 -3.06 -4.40
N SER A 40 -1.65 -4.19 -4.99
CA SER A 40 -1.57 -4.41 -6.44
C SER A 40 -2.87 -4.99 -6.94
N ASP A 41 -3.87 -4.14 -7.18
CA ASP A 41 -5.14 -4.59 -7.75
C ASP A 41 -5.22 -4.51 -9.29
N SER A 42 -4.08 -4.28 -9.95
CA SER A 42 -3.95 -4.23 -11.41
C SER A 42 -3.86 -5.62 -12.08
N SER A 43 -4.80 -6.54 -11.83
CA SER A 43 -4.91 -7.76 -12.68
C SER A 43 -6.22 -7.72 -13.40
N PHE A 44 -6.25 -6.91 -14.45
CA PHE A 44 -7.11 -7.24 -15.56
C PHE A 44 -6.52 -8.51 -16.18
N ASN A 45 -7.18 -9.65 -15.98
CA ASN A 45 -6.98 -10.76 -16.90
C ASN A 45 -8.09 -10.65 -17.93
N TYR A 46 -7.74 -10.28 -19.16
CA TYR A 46 -8.67 -10.03 -20.27
C TYR A 46 -9.50 -11.25 -20.73
N ASN A 47 -9.52 -12.34 -19.95
CA ASN A 47 -10.52 -13.38 -20.12
C ASN A 47 -11.83 -12.89 -19.49
N GLN A 48 -12.81 -12.56 -20.32
CA GLN A 48 -14.17 -12.13 -19.91
C GLN A 48 -14.85 -13.10 -18.93
N ASP A 49 -14.37 -14.35 -18.86
CA ASP A 49 -14.88 -15.38 -17.94
C ASP A 49 -14.06 -15.53 -16.64
N ASP A 50 -13.03 -14.69 -16.39
CA ASP A 50 -12.22 -14.75 -15.16
C ASP A 50 -12.98 -14.15 -13.96
N THR A 51 -14.00 -14.87 -13.52
CA THR A 51 -14.71 -14.67 -12.25
C THR A 51 -13.85 -15.08 -11.03
N ILE A 52 -12.58 -15.47 -11.23
CA ILE A 52 -11.81 -16.35 -10.32
C ILE A 52 -10.42 -15.80 -10.03
N ARG A 53 -10.28 -14.50 -9.80
CA ARG A 53 -9.21 -14.00 -8.91
C ARG A 53 -9.77 -13.10 -7.83
N SER A 54 -10.34 -13.76 -6.82
CA SER A 54 -10.41 -13.21 -5.47
C SER A 54 -8.98 -12.99 -4.97
N ARG A 55 -8.37 -11.85 -5.34
CA ARG A 55 -7.18 -11.39 -4.64
C ARG A 55 -7.54 -11.15 -3.19
N GLN A 56 -6.72 -11.71 -2.33
CA GLN A 56 -6.81 -11.48 -0.90
C GLN A 56 -5.86 -10.35 -0.54
N PHE A 57 -6.34 -9.46 0.32
CA PHE A 57 -5.60 -8.35 0.84
C PHE A 57 -5.60 -8.45 2.36
N CYS A 58 -4.44 -8.27 2.96
CA CYS A 58 -4.32 -8.09 4.41
C CYS A 58 -3.18 -7.11 4.69
N TYR A 59 -3.09 -6.60 5.92
CA TYR A 59 -1.97 -5.76 6.33
C TYR A 59 -1.16 -6.36 7.47
N VAL A 60 0.13 -6.00 7.53
CA VAL A 60 0.99 -6.18 8.70
C VAL A 60 1.33 -4.79 9.20
N GLY A 61 1.29 -4.55 10.52
CA GLY A 61 1.60 -3.26 11.14
C GLY A 61 0.36 -2.50 11.59
N GLU A 62 0.40 -1.17 11.50
CA GLU A 62 -0.63 -0.26 12.00
C GLU A 62 -1.69 0.02 10.91
N VAL A 63 -2.96 -0.18 11.25
CA VAL A 63 -4.12 0.08 10.36
C VAL A 63 -4.16 1.53 9.86
N ASN A 64 -3.76 2.49 10.70
CA ASN A 64 -3.77 3.93 10.38
C ASN A 64 -2.75 4.35 9.30
N GLN A 65 -1.89 3.44 8.87
CA GLN A 65 -0.95 3.67 7.78
C GLN A 65 -1.40 3.01 6.47
N VAL A 66 -2.38 2.11 6.52
CA VAL A 66 -2.80 1.29 5.38
C VAL A 66 -3.38 2.16 4.27
N CYS A 67 -4.28 3.11 4.59
CA CYS A 67 -4.84 4.00 3.57
C CYS A 67 -3.77 4.83 2.86
N ASN A 68 -2.78 5.36 3.59
CA ASN A 68 -1.66 6.07 2.97
C ASN A 68 -0.90 5.19 1.98
N GLN A 69 -0.68 3.91 2.30
CA GLN A 69 -0.05 2.98 1.37
C GLN A 69 -0.90 2.67 0.14
N ILE A 70 -2.22 2.53 0.30
CA ILE A 70 -3.14 2.36 -0.83
C ILE A 70 -3.06 3.57 -1.77
N TYR A 71 -3.09 4.79 -1.22
CA TYR A 71 -2.97 6.00 -2.03
C TYR A 71 -1.62 6.12 -2.73
N GLN A 72 -0.52 5.75 -2.07
CA GLN A 72 0.81 5.73 -2.69
C GLN A 72 0.87 4.70 -3.83
N ALA A 73 0.40 3.49 -3.60
CA ALA A 73 0.36 2.45 -4.63
C ALA A 73 -0.52 2.85 -5.82
N ALA A 74 -1.66 3.50 -5.56
CA ALA A 74 -2.53 4.04 -6.60
C ALA A 74 -1.84 5.14 -7.43
N ASN A 75 -1.12 6.05 -6.76
CA ASN A 75 -0.33 7.08 -7.43
C ASN A 75 0.77 6.45 -8.31
N ASP A 76 1.53 5.48 -7.79
CA ASP A 76 2.58 4.78 -8.53
C ASP A 76 2.02 4.02 -9.74
N MET A 77 0.85 3.40 -9.59
CA MET A 77 0.15 2.71 -10.67
C MET A 77 -0.29 3.70 -11.76
N ASN A 78 -0.92 4.81 -11.38
CA ASN A 78 -1.34 5.84 -12.32
C ASN A 78 -0.15 6.55 -12.99
N GLY A 79 0.96 6.74 -12.27
CA GLY A 79 2.21 7.26 -12.83
C GLY A 79 2.76 6.35 -13.93
N ARG A 80 2.72 5.03 -13.71
CA ARG A 80 3.08 4.03 -14.73
C ARG A 80 2.11 4.02 -15.91
N TYR A 81 0.82 4.25 -15.69
CA TYR A 81 -0.17 4.41 -16.77
C TYR A 81 0.20 5.56 -17.72
N TYR A 82 0.55 6.73 -17.18
CA TYR A 82 1.04 7.86 -17.99
C TYR A 82 2.37 7.58 -18.72
N GLN A 83 3.10 6.53 -18.34
CA GLN A 83 4.32 6.05 -18.99
C GLN A 83 4.07 4.92 -20.00
N GLY A 84 2.80 4.58 -20.27
CA GLY A 84 2.40 3.56 -21.25
C GLY A 84 2.06 2.20 -20.64
N SER A 85 1.88 2.09 -19.32
CA SER A 85 1.19 0.94 -18.73
C SER A 85 -0.30 1.02 -18.98
N HIS A 86 -0.98 -0.13 -18.90
CA HIS A 86 -2.35 -0.29 -19.38
C HIS A 86 -3.42 -0.07 -18.30
N ASP A 87 -3.03 -0.11 -17.02
CA ASP A 87 -3.97 -0.14 -15.90
C ASP A 87 -3.94 1.16 -15.10
N ARG A 88 -5.11 1.71 -14.78
CA ARG A 88 -5.33 2.86 -13.91
C ARG A 88 -6.27 2.51 -12.76
N ILE A 89 -6.09 3.18 -11.63
CA ILE A 89 -6.92 3.05 -10.44
C ILE A 89 -7.30 4.42 -9.91
N GLU A 90 -8.54 4.54 -9.46
CA GLU A 90 -9.03 5.74 -8.80
C GLU A 90 -9.62 5.36 -7.44
N ILE A 91 -8.93 5.72 -6.36
CA ILE A 91 -9.42 5.51 -5.01
C ILE A 91 -10.55 6.51 -4.73
N LEU A 92 -11.77 6.00 -4.55
CA LEU A 92 -12.97 6.78 -4.26
C LEU A 92 -13.09 7.05 -2.75
N SER A 93 -12.82 6.02 -1.94
CA SER A 93 -12.84 6.11 -0.49
C SER A 93 -11.82 5.15 0.13
N CYS A 94 -11.24 5.54 1.26
CA CYS A 94 -10.45 4.65 2.12
C CYS A 94 -10.71 5.07 3.56
N VAL A 95 -11.32 4.18 4.34
CA VAL A 95 -11.80 4.46 5.69
C VAL A 95 -11.28 3.40 6.63
N GLU A 96 -10.56 3.85 7.66
CA GLU A 96 -10.12 3.02 8.77
C GLU A 96 -11.30 2.79 9.73
N SER A 97 -11.54 1.53 10.06
CA SER A 97 -12.51 1.10 11.07
C SER A 97 -11.74 0.55 12.25
N LEU A 98 -11.61 1.38 13.29
CA LEU A 98 -10.94 1.03 14.53
C LEU A 98 -11.94 0.40 15.48
N THR A 99 -11.62 -0.80 15.95
CA THR A 99 -12.44 -1.54 16.91
C THR A 99 -11.99 -1.19 18.32
N THR A 100 -12.93 -1.22 19.27
CA THR A 100 -12.64 -0.90 20.68
C THR A 100 -12.69 -2.12 21.60
N ASP A 101 -13.11 -3.27 21.08
CA ASP A 101 -13.18 -4.54 21.80
C ASP A 101 -12.02 -5.47 21.40
N GLU A 102 -11.65 -6.37 22.31
CA GLU A 102 -10.53 -7.30 22.16
C GLU A 102 -10.81 -8.48 21.21
N TYR A 103 -12.05 -8.62 20.72
CA TYR A 103 -12.49 -9.75 19.90
C TYR A 103 -12.59 -9.41 18.41
N SER A 104 -12.46 -8.12 18.08
CA SER A 104 -12.55 -7.59 16.73
C SER A 104 -11.18 -7.13 16.25
N ASN A 105 -10.98 -7.13 14.94
CA ASN A 105 -9.75 -6.63 14.33
C ASN A 105 -10.00 -5.28 13.70
N ASP A 106 -9.01 -4.40 13.74
CA ASP A 106 -9.06 -3.16 12.98
C ASP A 106 -9.01 -3.45 11.48
N GLU A 107 -9.80 -2.71 10.71
CA GLU A 107 -10.03 -2.98 9.29
C GLU A 107 -9.93 -1.70 8.47
N VAL A 108 -9.66 -1.85 7.18
CA VAL A 108 -9.74 -0.76 6.20
C VAL A 108 -10.76 -1.11 5.12
N PHE A 109 -11.74 -0.24 4.96
CA PHE A 109 -12.70 -0.28 3.87
C PHE A 109 -12.22 0.64 2.76
N VAL A 110 -11.97 0.10 1.58
CA VAL A 110 -11.52 0.86 0.42
C VAL A 110 -12.45 0.63 -0.75
N GLU A 111 -12.87 1.71 -1.39
CA GLU A 111 -13.63 1.69 -2.64
C GLU A 111 -12.83 2.39 -3.73
N TYR A 112 -12.80 1.78 -4.90
CA TYR A 112 -12.05 2.31 -6.04
C TYR A 112 -12.61 1.84 -7.36
N ASN A 113 -12.31 2.61 -8.41
CA ASN A 113 -12.51 2.18 -9.78
C ASN A 113 -11.19 1.69 -10.36
N LEU A 114 -11.22 0.54 -11.02
CA LEU A 114 -10.14 0.05 -11.87
C LEU A 114 -10.57 0.26 -13.32
N SER A 115 -9.72 0.91 -14.10
CA SER A 115 -9.90 1.07 -15.55
C SER A 115 -8.70 0.50 -16.31
N ASP A 116 -8.93 -0.20 -17.41
CA ASP A 116 -7.89 -0.60 -18.37
C ASP A 116 -8.00 0.19 -19.69
N ASP A 117 -7.00 0.08 -20.55
CA ASP A 117 -6.98 0.71 -21.88
C ASP A 117 -7.82 -0.04 -22.93
N TYR A 118 -8.39 -1.19 -22.58
CA TYR A 118 -9.33 -1.96 -23.42
C TYR A 118 -10.80 -1.55 -23.17
N GLY A 119 -11.03 -0.56 -22.30
CA GLY A 119 -12.34 0.03 -22.02
C GLY A 119 -13.13 -0.66 -20.91
N SER A 120 -12.47 -1.52 -20.12
CA SER A 120 -13.10 -2.15 -18.95
C SER A 120 -13.03 -1.20 -17.75
N ASP A 121 -14.17 -1.01 -17.09
CA ASP A 121 -14.29 -0.25 -15.84
C ASP A 121 -14.93 -1.12 -14.76
N PHE A 122 -14.27 -1.27 -13.61
CA PHE A 122 -14.76 -2.04 -12.48
C PHE A 122 -14.80 -1.18 -11.23
N SER A 123 -15.98 -1.12 -10.59
CA SER A 123 -16.10 -0.59 -9.23
C SER A 123 -15.85 -1.72 -8.23
N VAL A 124 -14.89 -1.52 -7.34
CA VAL A 124 -14.44 -2.52 -6.38
C VAL A 124 -14.54 -1.96 -4.97
N THR A 125 -15.07 -2.78 -4.06
CA THR A 125 -15.04 -2.54 -2.62
C THR A 125 -14.23 -3.65 -1.97
N ARG A 126 -13.28 -3.29 -1.10
CA ARG A 126 -12.49 -4.25 -0.31
C ARG A 126 -12.58 -3.92 1.16
N ASN A 127 -12.58 -4.97 1.96
CA ASN A 127 -12.26 -4.92 3.37
C ASN A 127 -10.86 -5.56 3.56
N ILE A 128 -9.96 -4.84 4.22
CA ILE A 128 -8.57 -5.25 4.44
C ILE A 128 -8.32 -5.29 5.95
N GLY A 129 -8.30 -6.50 6.50
CA GLY A 129 -7.95 -6.76 7.90
C GLY A 129 -6.46 -7.12 8.08
N PRO A 130 -6.03 -7.39 9.32
CA PRO A 130 -4.67 -7.83 9.58
C PRO A 130 -4.43 -9.21 8.95
N CYS A 131 -3.19 -9.48 8.54
CA CYS A 131 -2.83 -10.81 8.08
C CYS A 131 -2.93 -11.80 9.24
N VAL A 132 -3.73 -12.84 9.07
CA VAL A 132 -3.74 -13.96 10.03
C VAL A 132 -2.37 -14.63 10.01
N SER A 133 -1.71 -14.64 11.17
CA SER A 133 -0.55 -15.50 11.38
C SER A 133 -1.05 -16.94 11.28
N ILE A 134 -0.49 -17.73 10.36
CA ILE A 134 -0.72 -19.19 10.33
C ILE A 134 0.02 -19.82 11.51
#